data_AF-A0A947F6Q5-F1
#
_entry.id   AF-A0A947F6Q5-F1
#
_cell.length_a   1.000
_cell.length_b   1.000
_cell.length_c   1.000
_cell.angle_alpha   90.00
_cell.angle_beta   90.00
_cell.angle_gamma   90.00
#
_symmetry.space_group_name_H-M   'P 1'
#
loop_
_entity.id
_entity.type
_entity.pdbx_description
1 polymer ?
#
loop_
_entity_poly.entity_id
_entity_poly.type
_entity_poly.pdbx_seq_one_letter_code
_entity_poly.pdbx_strand_id
1 'polypeptide(L)'
;TINHMLSLGFNLERTALESDLKISQGFFYGKRMVFTGKMNHGTRQEMQALARKYGAVVQSSISGNTQYLVCGEKAGQSKIAKAKKSGARVIMENEYFDMLKGPEKKALV
;
A
#
# COMPACT_ATOMS: atom_id res chain seq x y z
N THR A 1 26.94 34.23 15.07
CA THR A 1 25.63 34.29 14.38
C THR A 1 25.45 33.03 13.56
N ILE A 2 24.22 32.67 13.18
CA ILE A 2 23.95 31.50 12.33
C ILE A 2 24.80 31.54 11.05
N ASN A 3 24.99 32.73 10.49
CA ASN A 3 25.84 32.96 9.31
C ASN A 3 27.32 32.56 9.52
N HIS A 4 27.85 32.68 10.74
CA HIS A 4 29.22 32.27 11.07
C HIS A 4 29.37 30.74 11.15
N MET A 5 28.34 30.02 11.62
CA MET A 5 28.35 28.56 11.62
C MET A 5 28.26 27.97 10.21
N LEU A 6 27.45 28.56 9.33
CA LEU A 6 27.34 28.13 7.93
C LEU A 6 28.66 28.32 7.16
N SER A 7 29.42 29.39 7.43
CA SER A 7 30.72 29.62 6.77
C SER A 7 31.82 28.63 7.17
N LEU A 8 31.63 27.91 8.29
CA LEU A 8 32.58 26.91 8.79
C LEU A 8 32.31 25.49 8.24
N GLY A 9 31.42 25.35 7.25
CA GLY A 9 31.12 24.06 6.61
C GLY A 9 30.12 23.21 7.38
N PHE A 10 29.32 23.82 8.25
CA PHE A 10 28.21 23.13 8.92
C PHE A 10 27.12 22.78 7.91
N ASN A 11 27.02 21.49 7.54
CA ASN A 11 26.03 21.01 6.58
C ASN A 11 24.70 20.69 7.28
N LEU A 12 23.63 21.36 6.87
CA LEU A 12 22.27 21.12 7.34
C LEU A 12 21.59 20.14 6.39
N GLU A 13 21.61 18.85 6.72
CA GLU A 13 20.76 17.87 6.04
C GLU A 13 19.30 18.13 6.42
N ARG A 14 18.47 18.50 5.44
CA ARG A 14 17.05 18.74 5.65
C ARG A 14 16.38 17.42 6.02
N THR A 15 15.87 17.30 7.24
CA THR A 15 15.02 16.17 7.63
C THR A 15 13.75 16.22 6.76
N ALA A 16 13.54 15.19 5.93
CA ALA A 16 12.34 15.09 5.11
C ALA A 16 11.11 15.03 6.04
N LEU A 17 10.15 15.92 5.81
CA LEU A 17 8.86 15.87 6.50
C LEU A 17 8.05 14.68 5.97
N GLU A 18 7.24 14.06 6.83
CA GLU A 18 6.39 12.92 6.45
C GLU A 18 5.38 13.27 5.35
N SER A 19 5.06 14.56 5.18
CA SER A 19 4.28 15.11 4.07
C SER A 19 5.04 15.23 2.75
N ASP A 20 6.37 15.32 2.79
CA ASP A 20 7.26 15.40 1.61
C ASP A 20 7.60 14.00 1.06
N LEU A 21 7.40 12.94 1.86
CA LEU A 21 7.30 11.58 1.37
C LEU A 21 6.08 11.54 0.46
N LYS A 22 6.27 11.81 -0.84
CA LYS A 22 5.27 11.69 -1.90
C LYS A 22 4.44 10.43 -1.62
N ILE A 23 3.26 10.61 -1.04
CA ILE A 23 2.23 9.60 -1.13
C ILE A 23 1.88 9.65 -2.61
N SER A 24 2.48 8.75 -3.38
CA SER A 24 2.06 8.54 -4.77
C SER A 24 0.55 8.35 -4.69
N GLN A 25 -0.20 9.29 -5.27
CA GLN A 25 -1.65 9.24 -5.43
C GLN A 25 -1.95 8.04 -6.33
N GLY A 26 -1.80 6.85 -5.78
CA GLY A 26 -1.94 5.57 -6.44
C GLY A 26 -3.40 5.15 -6.42
N PHE A 27 -3.71 4.13 -7.21
CA PHE A 27 -5.06 3.56 -7.32
C PHE A 27 -5.69 3.20 -5.96
N PHE A 28 -4.86 2.88 -4.96
CA PHE A 28 -5.29 2.48 -3.62
C PHE A 28 -5.32 3.62 -2.59
N TYR A 29 -5.08 4.88 -2.97
CA TYR A 29 -5.12 5.99 -2.04
C TYR A 29 -6.48 6.10 -1.33
N GLY A 30 -6.47 6.12 0.01
CA GLY A 30 -7.67 6.14 0.85
C GLY A 30 -8.51 4.85 0.84
N LYS A 31 -8.11 3.83 0.07
CA LYS A 31 -8.85 2.57 -0.02
C LYS A 31 -8.50 1.64 1.12
N ARG A 32 -9.52 0.99 1.69
CA ARG A 32 -9.36 0.05 2.80
C ARG A 32 -9.12 -1.36 2.31
N MET A 33 -8.02 -1.96 2.75
CA MET A 33 -7.60 -3.28 2.30
C MET A 33 -7.18 -4.21 3.43
N VAL A 34 -7.47 -5.49 3.27
CA VAL A 34 -7.12 -6.55 4.22
C VAL A 34 -6.29 -7.60 3.50
N PHE A 35 -5.27 -8.11 4.16
CA PHE A 35 -4.38 -9.15 3.64
C PHE A 35 -4.63 -10.48 4.37
N THR A 36 -4.85 -11.56 3.62
CA THR A 36 -5.11 -12.91 4.14
C THR A 36 -4.31 -13.98 3.39
N GLY A 37 -3.96 -15.07 4.08
CA GLY A 37 -3.17 -16.16 3.52
C GLY A 37 -1.67 -15.97 3.72
N LYS A 38 -0.90 -16.93 3.20
CA LYS A 38 0.56 -16.87 3.09
C LYS A 38 0.90 -16.14 1.79
N MET A 39 1.67 -15.06 1.89
CA MET A 39 2.10 -14.30 0.73
C MET A 39 3.34 -14.96 0.13
N ASN A 40 3.35 -15.16 -1.19
CA ASN A 40 4.47 -15.80 -1.90
C ASN A 40 5.40 -14.77 -2.54
N HIS A 41 4.88 -13.61 -2.93
CA HIS A 41 5.65 -12.57 -3.61
C HIS A 41 6.32 -11.56 -2.68
N GLY A 42 6.15 -11.73 -1.36
CA GLY A 42 6.80 -10.93 -0.33
C GLY A 42 6.29 -11.28 1.06
N THR A 43 6.87 -10.69 2.10
CA THR A 43 6.32 -10.85 3.44
C THR A 43 5.02 -10.06 3.57
N ARG A 44 4.13 -10.52 4.46
CA ARG A 44 2.90 -9.80 4.78
C ARG A 44 3.19 -8.36 5.23
N GLN A 45 4.30 -8.13 5.93
CA GLN A 45 4.70 -6.80 6.39
C GLN A 45 5.12 -5.90 5.23
N GLU A 46 5.93 -6.39 4.29
CA GLU A 46 6.33 -5.62 3.10
C GLU A 46 5.12 -5.23 2.25
N MET A 47 4.21 -6.17 2.00
CA MET A 47 2.97 -5.92 1.26
C MET A 47 2.13 -4.81 1.91
N GLN A 48 2.01 -4.85 3.23
CA GLN A 48 1.30 -3.82 4.00
C GLN A 48 2.02 -2.48 3.99
N ALA A 49 3.35 -2.47 4.10
CA ALA A 49 4.16 -1.27 4.03
C ALA A 49 4.04 -0.61 2.65
N LEU A 50 4.06 -1.41 1.59
CA LEU A 50 3.90 -0.97 0.22
C LEU A 50 2.50 -0.37 0.03
N ALA A 51 1.43 -1.06 0.46
CA ALA A 51 0.07 -0.52 0.45
C ALA A 51 -0.03 0.86 1.14
N ARG A 52 0.55 0.98 2.34
CA ARG A 52 0.57 2.24 3.10
C ARG A 52 1.35 3.33 2.36
N LYS A 53 2.46 2.99 1.71
CA LYS A 53 3.26 3.92 0.89
C LYS A 53 2.46 4.50 -0.28
N TYR A 54 1.54 3.73 -0.86
CA TYR A 54 0.60 4.20 -1.90
C TYR A 54 -0.69 4.81 -1.31
N GLY A 55 -0.71 5.12 -0.01
CA GLY A 55 -1.81 5.79 0.67
C GLY A 55 -3.02 4.90 0.98
N ALA A 56 -2.87 3.57 0.89
CA ALA A 56 -3.93 2.64 1.25
C ALA A 56 -4.03 2.44 2.77
N VAL A 57 -5.25 2.24 3.25
CA VAL A 57 -5.54 1.96 4.66
C VAL A 57 -5.57 0.45 4.87
N VAL A 58 -4.51 -0.08 5.47
CA VAL A 58 -4.38 -1.51 5.78
C VAL A 58 -5.11 -1.85 7.08
N GLN A 59 -6.02 -2.80 7.03
CA GLN A 59 -6.79 -3.30 8.18
C GLN A 59 -6.50 -4.78 8.45
N SER A 60 -6.61 -5.20 9.72
CA SER A 60 -6.39 -6.58 10.15
C SER A 60 -7.63 -7.48 9.97
N SER A 61 -8.82 -6.87 9.92
CA SER A 61 -10.11 -7.54 9.85
C SER A 61 -11.01 -6.93 8.80
N ILE A 62 -11.82 -7.78 8.16
CA ILE A 62 -12.84 -7.33 7.21
C ILE A 62 -13.99 -6.68 8.00
N SER A 63 -14.15 -5.39 7.77
CA SER A 63 -15.25 -4.53 8.23
C SER A 63 -16.18 -4.16 7.07
N GLY A 64 -17.36 -3.60 7.36
CA GLY A 64 -18.31 -3.15 6.33
C GLY A 64 -17.75 -2.12 5.33
N ASN A 65 -16.66 -1.43 5.68
CA ASN A 65 -16.01 -0.41 4.85
C ASN A 65 -14.82 -0.95 4.04
N THR A 66 -14.56 -2.26 4.08
CA THR A 66 -13.43 -2.89 3.39
C THR A 66 -13.71 -2.91 1.89
N GLN A 67 -12.82 -2.32 1.10
CA GLN A 67 -12.98 -2.30 -0.36
C GLN A 67 -12.26 -3.48 -1.03
N TYR A 68 -11.09 -3.88 -0.50
CA TYR A 68 -10.25 -4.92 -1.11
C TYR A 68 -9.82 -5.98 -0.10
N LEU A 69 -9.85 -7.25 -0.52
CA LEU A 69 -9.23 -8.37 0.18
C LEU A 69 -8.14 -8.94 -0.73
N VAL A 70 -6.88 -8.80 -0.31
CA VAL A 70 -5.73 -9.40 -0.99
C VAL A 70 -5.53 -10.81 -0.44
N CYS A 71 -5.69 -11.81 -1.31
CA CYS A 71 -5.55 -13.22 -1.00
C CYS A 71 -4.18 -13.73 -1.48
N GLY A 72 -3.39 -14.25 -0.54
CA GLY A 72 -2.23 -15.09 -0.83
C GLY A 72 -2.59 -16.58 -0.85
N GLU A 73 -1.55 -17.42 -0.94
CA GLU A 73 -1.65 -18.87 -0.89
C GLU A 73 -2.36 -19.34 0.40
N LYS A 74 -3.32 -20.26 0.26
CA LYS A 74 -4.15 -20.79 1.37
C LYS A 74 -4.94 -19.72 2.14
N ALA A 75 -5.46 -18.70 1.46
CA ALA A 75 -6.42 -17.78 2.07
C ALA A 75 -7.63 -18.54 2.66
N GLY A 76 -7.89 -18.36 3.96
CA GLY A 76 -8.96 -19.06 4.66
C GLY A 76 -10.36 -18.71 4.15
N GLN A 77 -11.20 -19.72 3.94
CA GLN A 77 -12.55 -19.57 3.38
C GLN A 77 -13.45 -18.60 4.17
N SER A 78 -13.33 -18.56 5.50
CA SER A 78 -14.12 -17.67 6.36
C SER A 78 -13.90 -16.19 6.05
N LYS A 79 -12.69 -15.79 5.64
CA LYS A 79 -12.40 -14.40 5.27
C LYS A 79 -12.89 -14.07 3.86
N ILE A 80 -12.79 -15.02 2.93
CA ILE A 80 -13.32 -14.86 1.57
C ILE A 80 -14.84 -14.71 1.62
N ALA A 81 -15.53 -15.55 2.39
CA ALA A 81 -16.99 -15.46 2.58
C ALA A 81 -17.39 -14.12 3.21
N LYS A 82 -16.64 -13.64 4.22
CA LYS A 82 -16.90 -12.34 4.86
C LYS A 82 -16.66 -11.16 3.93
N ALA A 83 -15.62 -11.22 3.09
CA ALA A 83 -15.35 -10.19 2.08
C ALA A 83 -16.48 -10.13 1.04
N LYS A 84 -16.90 -11.28 0.49
CA LYS A 84 -18.04 -11.36 -0.43
C LYS A 84 -19.32 -10.78 0.19
N LYS A 85 -19.62 -11.14 1.44
CA LYS A 85 -20.79 -10.62 2.17
C LYS A 85 -20.72 -9.11 2.41
N SER A 86 -19.52 -8.58 2.62
CA SER A 86 -19.29 -7.14 2.82
C SER A 86 -19.22 -6.33 1.51
N GLY A 87 -19.29 -6.98 0.35
CA GLY A 87 -19.09 -6.32 -0.94
C GLY A 87 -17.64 -5.95 -1.26
N ALA A 88 -16.67 -6.50 -0.51
CA ALA A 88 -15.25 -6.26 -0.75
C ALA A 88 -14.76 -7.07 -1.96
N ARG A 89 -13.99 -6.43 -2.84
CA ARG A 89 -13.40 -7.09 -4.01
C ARG A 89 -12.23 -7.98 -3.57
N VAL A 90 -12.31 -9.25 -3.92
CA VAL A 90 -11.22 -10.21 -3.64
C VAL A 90 -10.25 -10.18 -4.83
N ILE A 91 -8.98 -9.93 -4.56
CA ILE A 91 -7.90 -9.88 -5.55
C ILE A 91 -6.73 -10.76 -5.11
N MET A 92 -5.96 -11.27 -6.07
CA MET A 92 -4.73 -12.03 -5.78
C MET A 92 -3.50 -11.11 -5.64
N GLU A 93 -2.39 -11.64 -5.14
CA GLU A 93 -1.12 -10.91 -5.03
C GLU A 93 -0.70 -10.28 -6.37
N ASN A 94 -0.77 -11.03 -7.47
CA ASN A 94 -0.40 -10.53 -8.80
C ASN A 94 -1.26 -9.33 -9.22
N GLU A 95 -2.59 -9.42 -9.06
CA GLU A 95 -3.48 -8.31 -9.37
C GLU A 95 -3.21 -7.07 -8.50
N TYR A 96 -2.82 -7.28 -7.24
CA TYR A 96 -2.43 -6.18 -6.36
C TYR A 96 -1.20 -5.43 -6.91
N PHE A 97 -0.17 -6.16 -7.34
CA PHE A 97 1.02 -5.55 -7.96
C PHE A 97 0.70 -4.89 -9.30
N ASP A 98 -0.18 -5.48 -10.12
CA ASP A 98 -0.60 -4.89 -11.39
C ASP A 98 -1.36 -3.57 -11.17
N MET A 99 -2.27 -3.54 -10.19
CA MET A 99 -3.00 -2.32 -9.82
C MET A 99 -2.09 -1.24 -9.21
N LEU A 100 -1.00 -1.64 -8.54
CA LEU A 100 -0.01 -0.72 -7.97
C LEU A 100 0.88 -0.06 -9.02
N LYS A 101 1.27 -0.79 -10.08
CA LYS A 101 2.07 -0.23 -11.19
C LYS A 101 1.30 0.82 -12.00
N GLY A 102 -0.02 0.91 -11.80
CA GLY A 102 -0.90 1.78 -12.57
C GLY A 102 -1.11 1.21 -13.98
N PRO A 103 -2.00 1.81 -14.79
CA PRO A 103 -2.07 1.46 -16.19
C PRO A 103 -0.77 1.94 -16.83
N GLU A 104 0.23 1.06 -16.92
CA GLU A 104 1.19 1.20 -18.01
C GLU A 104 0.34 1.31 -19.26
N LYS A 105 0.40 2.46 -19.94
CA LYS A 105 -0.22 2.66 -21.23
C LYS A 105 0.06 1.39 -22.01
N LYS A 106 -0.99 0.60 -22.26
CA LYS A 106 -0.98 -0.37 -23.34
C LYS A 106 -0.77 0.50 -24.57
N ALA A 107 0.49 0.68 -24.96
CA ALA A 107 0.85 1.33 -26.19
C ALA A 107 0.08 0.54 -27.26
N LEU A 108 -0.90 1.20 -27.86
CA LEU A 108 -1.52 0.72 -29.07
C LEU A 108 -0.37 0.52 -30.06
N VAL A 109 -0.13 -0.74 -30.42
CA VAL A 109 0.46 -1.13 -31.70
C VAL A 109 -0.68 -1.39 -32.67
#